data_AF-A0AAV6W829-F1
#
_entry.id   AF-A0AAV6W829-F1
#
_cell.length_a   1.000
_cell.length_b   1.000
_cell.length_c   1.000
_cell.angle_alpha   90.00
_cell.angle_beta   90.00
_cell.angle_gamma   90.00
#
_symmetry.space_group_name_H-M   'P 1'
#
loop_
_entity.id
_entity.type
_entity.pdbx_description
1 polymer ?
#
loop_
_entity_poly.entity_id
_entity_poly.type
_entity_poly.pdbx_seq_one_letter_code
_entity_poly.pdbx_strand_id
1 'polypeptide(L)'
;MSVLNQLFNRGVLGAKCKTSLTLAISRIKLLQNKRDVQLKLMRKEIAEFLQAGQEAIARIRVEHVIREQNTWEAYEILELFCEFVLARVPILESQKECPTELREAVASIIFSAPRCSDLPDLLQVRNLFAAKYGKEFIAAASELRPDTSVNRTIVEKLSVNAPPPEVKLKLLKEIALEYNVNWDSTKTETEFKKKAEDLLNGPKQIAAQPQPHSRPQIQENSSSMKHKQGEHYLQSPTSLSVTSSQTPGATKSSTVNQIVEPTTEIKSPQSSDVLQRARNAIAAAERASAAARAAAELVNVSMIGDGTSEFCLLLQVFISMMISNNQNI
;
A
#
# COMPACT_ATOMS: atom_id res chain seq x y z
N MET A 1 18.31 34.70 10.93
CA MET A 1 18.15 33.78 12.08
C MET A 1 19.14 34.19 13.15
N SER A 2 18.68 34.54 14.36
CA SER A 2 19.53 35.13 15.42
C SER A 2 20.62 34.17 15.93
N VAL A 3 21.79 34.72 16.25
CA VAL A 3 22.95 34.00 16.84
C VAL A 3 22.59 33.34 18.18
N LEU A 4 21.65 33.92 18.93
CA LEU A 4 21.13 33.34 20.17
C LEU A 4 20.49 31.95 19.94
N ASN A 5 19.68 31.79 18.89
CA ASN A 5 19.08 30.49 18.57
C ASN A 5 20.14 29.44 18.19
N GLN A 6 21.26 29.86 17.61
CA GLN A 6 22.37 28.96 17.30
C GLN A 6 23.10 28.48 18.56
N LEU A 7 23.23 29.33 19.58
CA LEU A 7 23.83 28.97 20.87
C LEU A 7 22.91 28.03 21.68
N PHE A 8 21.63 28.37 21.83
CA PHE A 8 20.68 27.54 22.58
C PHE A 8 20.43 26.16 21.93
N ASN A 9 20.37 26.08 20.59
CA ASN A 9 20.22 24.78 19.92
C ASN A 9 21.46 23.88 20.05
N ARG A 10 22.66 24.44 20.29
CA ARG A 10 23.92 23.68 20.20
C ARG A 10 24.07 22.63 21.31
N GLY A 11 23.80 23.00 22.56
CA GLY A 11 23.82 22.04 23.69
C GLY A 11 22.59 21.12 23.73
N VAL A 12 21.46 21.56 23.17
CA VAL A 12 20.22 20.76 23.08
C VAL A 12 20.34 19.68 21.99
N LEU A 13 21.13 19.95 20.93
CA LEU A 13 21.36 19.02 19.84
C LEU A 13 22.01 17.72 20.31
N GLY A 14 23.15 17.77 21.01
CA GLY A 14 23.94 16.58 21.30
C GLY A 14 23.22 15.51 22.09
N ALA A 15 22.64 15.91 23.23
CA ALA A 15 21.90 15.00 24.09
C ALA A 15 20.70 14.38 23.36
N LYS A 16 19.89 15.19 22.66
CA LYS A 16 18.73 14.69 21.92
C LYS A 16 19.14 13.82 20.73
N CYS A 17 20.17 14.22 19.98
CA CYS A 17 20.66 13.47 18.81
C CYS A 17 21.22 12.11 19.23
N LYS A 18 22.02 12.04 20.31
CA LYS A 18 22.48 10.78 20.91
C LYS A 18 21.30 9.89 21.29
N THR A 19 20.32 10.41 22.04
CA THR A 19 19.14 9.63 22.45
C THR A 19 18.34 9.12 21.25
N SER A 20 17.99 9.99 20.29
CA SER A 20 17.22 9.59 19.10
C SER A 20 17.97 8.59 18.22
N LEU A 21 19.30 8.69 18.09
CA LEU A 21 20.12 7.71 17.36
C LEU A 21 20.17 6.36 18.07
N THR A 22 20.40 6.34 19.39
CA THR A 22 20.38 5.08 20.19
C THR A 22 19.02 4.39 20.11
N LEU A 23 17.92 5.15 20.14
CA LEU A 23 16.57 4.63 19.96
C LEU A 23 16.35 4.11 18.53
N ALA A 24 16.83 4.82 17.50
CA ALA A 24 16.77 4.37 16.11
C ALA A 24 17.48 3.02 15.93
N ILE A 25 18.73 2.88 16.39
CA ILE A 25 19.51 1.64 16.31
C ILE A 25 18.77 0.47 16.99
N SER A 26 18.26 0.71 18.20
CA SER A 26 17.52 -0.30 18.96
C SER A 26 16.22 -0.74 18.26
N ARG A 27 15.52 0.21 17.62
CA ARG A 27 14.28 -0.05 16.89
C ARG A 27 14.52 -0.71 15.53
N ILE A 28 15.59 -0.33 14.82
CA ILE A 28 16.03 -0.97 13.57
C ILE A 28 16.25 -2.48 13.81
N LYS A 29 17.04 -2.83 14.85
CA LYS A 29 17.29 -4.23 15.25
C LYS A 29 16.01 -5.01 15.51
N LEU A 30 15.04 -4.41 16.21
CA LEU A 30 13.75 -5.04 16.46
C LEU A 30 12.93 -5.25 15.17
N LEU A 31 12.94 -4.26 14.27
CA LEU A 31 12.19 -4.33 13.00
C LEU A 31 12.81 -5.30 11.99
N GLN A 32 14.14 -5.42 11.93
CA GLN A 32 14.83 -6.44 11.13
C GLN A 32 14.41 -7.83 11.59
N ASN A 33 14.59 -8.16 12.89
CA ASN A 33 14.17 -9.45 13.46
C ASN A 33 12.70 -9.78 13.17
N LYS A 34 11.80 -8.79 13.24
CA LYS A 34 10.38 -8.95 12.87
C LYS A 34 10.23 -9.28 11.38
N ARG A 35 10.88 -8.51 10.50
CA ARG A 35 10.84 -8.69 9.04
C ARG A 35 11.43 -10.04 8.61
N ASP A 36 12.49 -10.53 9.25
CA ASP A 36 13.07 -11.86 8.97
C ASP A 36 12.05 -12.99 9.14
N VAL A 37 11.25 -12.95 10.22
CA VAL A 37 10.18 -13.92 10.46
C VAL A 37 9.06 -13.75 9.44
N GLN A 38 8.68 -12.51 9.11
CA GLN A 38 7.66 -12.24 8.10
C GLN A 38 8.09 -12.67 6.69
N LEU A 39 9.34 -12.46 6.29
CA LEU A 39 9.89 -12.85 4.99
C LEU A 39 9.86 -14.37 4.79
N LYS A 40 10.21 -15.15 5.83
CA LYS A 40 10.09 -16.61 5.81
C LYS A 40 8.64 -17.08 5.65
N LEU A 41 7.69 -16.44 6.34
CA LEU A 41 6.26 -16.74 6.19
C LEU A 41 5.77 -16.40 4.77
N MET A 42 6.10 -15.21 4.26
CA MET A 42 5.67 -14.78 2.93
C MET A 42 6.29 -15.61 1.80
N ARG A 43 7.54 -16.09 1.95
CA ARG A 43 8.14 -17.07 1.02
C ARG A 43 7.35 -18.39 1.02
N LYS A 44 6.97 -18.91 2.19
CA LYS A 44 6.11 -20.10 2.32
C LYS A 44 4.74 -19.92 1.66
N GLU A 45 4.07 -18.79 1.89
CA GLU A 45 2.79 -18.46 1.23
C GLU A 45 2.93 -18.46 -0.31
N ILE A 46 4.03 -17.93 -0.85
CA ILE A 46 4.30 -17.96 -2.30
C ILE A 46 4.45 -19.40 -2.81
N ALA A 47 5.16 -20.27 -2.07
CA ALA A 47 5.28 -21.69 -2.43
C ALA A 47 3.92 -22.39 -2.45
N GLU A 48 3.06 -22.11 -1.47
CA GLU A 48 1.69 -22.62 -1.40
C GLU A 48 0.83 -22.15 -2.60
N PHE A 49 0.94 -20.86 -2.99
CA PHE A 49 0.27 -20.35 -4.20
C PHE A 49 0.78 -20.98 -5.50
N LEU A 50 2.09 -21.22 -5.62
CA LEU A 50 2.68 -21.91 -6.78
C LEU A 50 2.21 -23.37 -6.85
N GLN A 51 2.17 -24.08 -5.72
CA GLN A 51 1.68 -25.45 -5.65
C GLN A 51 0.18 -25.56 -5.98
N ALA A 52 -0.61 -24.55 -5.61
CA ALA A 52 -2.02 -24.44 -5.98
C ALA A 52 -2.27 -23.98 -7.44
N GLY A 53 -1.22 -23.72 -8.23
CA GLY A 53 -1.32 -23.20 -9.60
C GLY A 53 -1.78 -21.74 -9.69
N GLN A 54 -1.83 -21.01 -8.58
CA GLN A 54 -2.32 -19.63 -8.48
C GLN A 54 -1.23 -18.60 -8.83
N GLU A 55 -0.58 -18.78 -10.00
CA GLU A 55 0.56 -17.97 -10.47
C GLU A 55 0.28 -16.45 -10.47
N ALA A 56 -0.95 -16.02 -10.74
CA ALA A 56 -1.32 -14.61 -10.69
C ALA A 56 -1.13 -14.00 -9.29
N ILE A 57 -1.50 -14.74 -8.23
CA ILE A 57 -1.35 -14.32 -6.84
C ILE A 57 0.12 -14.36 -6.44
N ALA A 58 0.84 -15.44 -6.79
CA ALA A 58 2.28 -15.55 -6.55
C ALA A 58 3.08 -14.39 -7.17
N ARG A 59 2.76 -14.00 -8.42
CA ARG A 59 3.39 -12.85 -9.11
C ARG A 59 3.13 -11.50 -8.44
N ILE A 60 2.00 -11.31 -7.74
CA ILE A 60 1.73 -10.09 -6.96
C ILE A 60 2.45 -10.17 -5.61
N ARG A 61 2.36 -11.32 -4.92
CA ARG A 61 2.93 -11.54 -3.58
C ARG A 61 4.46 -11.44 -3.58
N VAL A 62 5.13 -11.92 -4.64
CA VAL A 62 6.60 -11.82 -4.78
C VAL A 62 7.08 -10.36 -4.87
N GLU A 63 6.31 -9.46 -5.48
CA GLU A 63 6.68 -8.04 -5.47
C GLU A 63 6.66 -7.44 -4.07
N HIS A 64 5.71 -7.87 -3.23
CA HIS A 64 5.66 -7.45 -1.83
C HIS A 64 6.87 -8.00 -1.07
N VAL A 65 7.24 -9.28 -1.25
CA VAL A 65 8.46 -9.85 -0.63
C VAL A 65 9.72 -9.09 -1.03
N ILE A 66 9.88 -8.70 -2.30
CA ILE A 66 11.05 -7.91 -2.75
C ILE A 66 11.08 -6.53 -2.09
N ARG A 67 9.93 -5.85 -1.99
CA ARG A 67 9.85 -4.56 -1.28
C ARG A 67 10.21 -4.74 0.20
N GLU A 68 9.71 -5.79 0.84
CA GLU A 68 9.97 -6.04 2.25
C GLU A 68 11.45 -6.34 2.53
N GLN A 69 12.08 -7.15 1.67
CA GLN A 69 13.50 -7.46 1.65
C GLN A 69 14.36 -6.21 1.41
N ASN A 70 14.01 -5.38 0.43
CA ASN A 70 14.75 -4.15 0.13
C ASN A 70 14.78 -3.19 1.33
N THR A 71 13.68 -3.03 2.07
CA THR A 71 13.68 -2.22 3.30
C THR A 71 14.52 -2.86 4.41
N TRP A 72 14.53 -4.19 4.53
CA TRP A 72 15.37 -4.88 5.52
C TRP A 72 16.86 -4.62 5.25
N GLU A 73 17.30 -4.71 3.98
CA GLU A 73 18.67 -4.38 3.57
C GLU A 73 18.99 -2.89 3.76
N ALA A 74 18.04 -1.99 3.47
CA ALA A 74 18.20 -0.57 3.76
C ALA A 74 18.33 -0.29 5.27
N TYR A 75 17.69 -1.08 6.13
CA TYR A 75 17.79 -0.98 7.57
C TYR A 75 19.18 -1.39 8.09
N GLU A 76 19.86 -2.39 7.48
CA GLU A 76 21.27 -2.71 7.81
C GLU A 76 22.20 -1.51 7.58
N ILE A 77 22.07 -0.84 6.43
CA ILE A 77 22.89 0.33 6.09
C ILE A 77 22.55 1.52 7.01
N LEU A 78 21.26 1.70 7.33
CA LEU A 78 20.82 2.76 8.26
C LEU A 78 21.28 2.53 9.70
N GLU A 79 21.36 1.28 10.16
CA GLU A 79 21.93 0.94 11.46
C GLU A 79 23.39 1.42 11.54
N LEU A 80 24.22 0.98 10.58
CA LEU A 80 25.63 1.35 10.46
C LEU A 80 25.81 2.87 10.42
N PHE A 81 24.99 3.58 9.64
CA PHE A 81 25.04 5.05 9.59
C PHE A 81 24.60 5.70 10.89
N CYS A 82 23.61 5.16 11.60
CA CYS A 82 23.22 5.67 12.90
C CYS A 82 24.33 5.48 13.95
N GLU A 83 24.98 4.32 13.99
CA GLU A 83 26.12 4.05 14.88
C GLU A 83 27.34 4.96 14.54
N PHE A 84 27.66 5.10 13.25
CA PHE A 84 28.75 5.95 12.76
C PHE A 84 28.57 7.44 13.11
N VAL A 85 27.33 7.94 12.97
CA VAL A 85 26.94 9.31 13.35
C VAL A 85 26.91 9.47 14.86
N LEU A 86 26.36 8.50 15.61
CA LEU A 86 26.28 8.51 17.08
C LEU A 86 27.66 8.67 17.71
N ALA A 87 28.65 7.90 17.25
CA ALA A 87 30.04 7.99 17.70
C ALA A 87 30.68 9.37 17.46
N ARG A 88 30.16 10.15 16.50
CA ARG A 88 30.71 11.43 16.05
C ARG A 88 29.81 12.64 16.34
N VAL A 89 28.77 12.48 17.15
CA VAL A 89 27.90 13.59 17.60
C VAL A 89 28.71 14.78 18.17
N PRO A 90 29.78 14.61 18.99
CA PRO A 90 30.56 15.76 19.48
C PRO A 90 31.22 16.59 18.36
N ILE A 91 31.62 15.96 17.25
CA ILE A 91 32.16 16.65 16.07
C ILE A 91 31.04 17.42 15.36
N LEU A 92 29.87 16.80 15.22
CA LEU A 92 28.69 17.47 14.67
C LEU A 92 28.30 18.67 15.55
N GLU A 93 28.25 18.54 16.88
CA GLU A 93 27.96 19.65 17.80
C GLU A 93 28.97 20.81 17.68
N SER A 94 30.25 20.51 17.50
CA SER A 94 31.31 21.51 17.42
C SER A 94 31.31 22.26 16.08
N GLN A 95 30.98 21.61 14.97
CA GLN A 95 31.02 22.22 13.65
C GLN A 95 29.73 22.96 13.27
N LYS A 96 29.88 24.05 12.52
CA LYS A 96 28.75 24.84 11.96
C LYS A 96 28.13 24.14 10.74
N GLU A 97 28.98 23.57 9.90
CA GLU A 97 28.61 22.86 8.67
C GLU A 97 28.79 21.35 8.85
N CYS A 98 28.14 20.55 8.00
CA CYS A 98 28.24 19.10 8.06
C CYS A 98 29.62 18.64 7.53
N PRO A 99 30.47 17.99 8.35
CA PRO A 99 31.77 17.50 7.91
C PRO A 99 31.63 16.55 6.71
N THR A 100 32.55 16.64 5.75
CA THR A 100 32.53 15.82 4.52
C THR A 100 32.46 14.32 4.82
N GLU A 101 33.26 13.84 5.77
CA GLU A 101 33.28 12.43 6.22
C GLU A 101 31.94 11.93 6.79
N LEU A 102 31.12 12.83 7.33
CA LEU A 102 29.82 12.51 7.92
C LEU A 102 28.64 12.74 6.96
N ARG A 103 28.90 13.42 5.83
CA ARG A 103 27.85 13.96 4.97
C ARG A 103 27.01 12.87 4.33
N GLU A 104 27.62 11.75 3.93
CA GLU A 104 26.88 10.60 3.38
C GLU A 104 25.92 9.98 4.40
N ALA A 105 26.43 9.63 5.59
CA ALA A 105 25.60 9.02 6.63
C ALA A 105 24.46 9.96 7.08
N VAL A 106 24.77 11.25 7.28
CA VAL A 106 23.78 12.27 7.67
C VAL A 106 22.74 12.48 6.57
N ALA A 107 23.14 12.65 5.31
CA ALA A 107 22.22 12.84 4.19
C ALA A 107 21.34 11.59 3.97
N SER A 108 21.90 10.39 4.13
CA SER A 108 21.18 9.13 3.99
C SER A 108 20.13 8.91 5.08
N ILE A 109 20.43 9.28 6.34
CA ILE A 109 19.45 9.29 7.42
C ILE A 109 18.32 10.30 7.13
N ILE A 110 18.66 11.50 6.65
CA ILE A 110 17.68 12.54 6.29
C ILE A 110 16.75 12.09 5.16
N PHE A 111 17.31 11.49 4.10
CA PHE A 111 16.58 10.94 2.97
C PHE A 111 15.63 9.80 3.38
N SER A 112 16.07 8.95 4.31
CA SER A 112 15.32 7.76 4.72
C SER A 112 14.23 8.05 5.75
N ALA A 113 14.41 9.05 6.61
CA ALA A 113 13.47 9.43 7.66
C ALA A 113 12.00 9.60 7.23
N PRO A 114 11.64 10.26 6.10
CA PRO A 114 10.26 10.34 5.63
C PRO A 114 9.77 9.06 4.94
N ARG A 115 10.67 8.13 4.57
CA ARG A 115 10.35 6.87 3.86
C ARG A 115 10.15 5.69 4.81
N CYS A 116 10.69 5.76 6.02
CA CYS A 116 10.64 4.70 7.03
C CYS A 116 9.67 5.08 8.17
N SER A 117 8.37 4.93 7.95
CA SER A 117 7.33 5.32 8.92
C SER A 117 7.44 4.60 10.27
N ASP A 118 7.98 3.38 10.28
CA ASP A 118 8.22 2.59 11.50
C ASP A 118 9.39 3.11 12.35
N LEU A 119 10.15 4.11 11.85
CA LEU A 119 11.34 4.67 12.49
C LEU A 119 11.16 6.17 12.82
N PRO A 120 10.24 6.54 13.74
CA PRO A 120 9.97 7.94 14.07
C PRO A 120 11.17 8.66 14.71
N ASP A 121 12.18 7.95 15.23
CA ASP A 121 13.41 8.55 15.76
C ASP A 121 14.28 9.12 14.63
N LEU A 122 14.29 8.52 13.44
CA LEU A 122 14.98 9.08 12.27
C LEU A 122 14.36 10.42 11.86
N LEU A 123 13.03 10.56 12.01
CA LEU A 123 12.35 11.84 11.80
C LEU A 123 12.75 12.89 12.85
N GLN A 124 12.96 12.49 14.11
CA GLN A 124 13.54 13.37 15.14
C GLN A 124 14.97 13.79 14.77
N VAL A 125 15.83 12.86 14.34
CA VAL A 125 17.20 13.13 13.88
C VAL A 125 17.22 14.09 12.68
N ARG A 126 16.34 13.88 11.69
CA ARG A 126 16.14 14.81 10.56
C ARG A 126 15.76 16.21 11.03
N ASN A 127 14.83 16.33 11.99
CA ASN A 127 14.39 17.62 12.52
C ASN A 127 15.51 18.33 13.32
N LEU A 128 16.33 17.58 14.04
CA LEU A 128 17.53 18.09 14.73
C LEU A 128 18.57 18.62 13.74
N PHE A 129 18.82 17.90 12.63
CA PHE A 129 19.69 18.41 11.56
C PHE A 129 19.06 19.60 10.80
N ALA A 130 17.74 19.66 10.66
CA ALA A 130 17.04 20.81 10.08
C ALA A 130 17.25 22.09 10.90
N ALA A 131 17.19 21.96 12.23
CA ALA A 131 17.44 23.06 13.17
C ALA A 131 18.91 23.51 13.20
N LYS A 132 19.84 22.62 12.84
CA LYS A 132 21.29 22.88 12.84
C LYS A 132 21.81 23.43 11.50
N TYR A 133 21.57 22.72 10.41
CA TYR A 133 22.12 23.00 9.08
C TYR A 133 21.14 23.75 8.17
N GLY A 134 19.89 23.94 8.61
CA GLY A 134 18.86 24.66 7.85
C GLY A 134 18.04 23.77 6.91
N LYS A 135 16.95 24.33 6.40
CA LYS A 135 15.99 23.60 5.56
C LYS A 135 16.56 23.22 4.19
N GLU A 136 17.40 24.05 3.58
CA GLU A 136 18.02 23.73 2.28
C GLU A 136 18.89 22.48 2.31
N PHE A 137 19.64 22.26 3.40
CA PHE A 137 20.42 21.03 3.58
C PHE A 137 19.53 19.78 3.64
N ILE A 138 18.34 19.90 4.26
CA ILE A 138 17.35 18.83 4.31
C ILE A 138 16.68 18.63 2.95
N ALA A 139 16.31 19.71 2.26
CA ALA A 139 15.69 19.67 0.95
C ALA A 139 16.62 18.99 -0.07
N ALA A 140 17.88 19.45 -0.15
CA ALA A 140 18.90 18.88 -1.03
C ALA A 140 19.03 17.36 -0.85
N ALA A 141 19.15 16.89 0.40
CA ALA A 141 19.27 15.45 0.69
C ALA A 141 17.95 14.68 0.45
N SER A 142 16.79 15.30 0.65
CA SER A 142 15.49 14.67 0.42
C SER A 142 15.14 14.53 -1.08
N GLU A 143 15.60 15.50 -1.88
CA GLU A 143 15.38 15.67 -3.32
C GLU A 143 16.50 15.06 -4.19
N LEU A 144 17.57 14.54 -3.58
CA LEU A 144 18.76 14.00 -4.26
C LEU A 144 19.42 15.01 -5.22
N ARG A 145 19.60 16.25 -4.77
CA ARG A 145 20.31 17.29 -5.56
C ARG A 145 21.76 16.84 -5.86
N PRO A 146 22.38 17.27 -6.98
CA PRO A 146 23.68 16.74 -7.45
C PRO A 146 24.87 16.95 -6.50
N ASP A 147 24.76 17.89 -5.57
CA ASP A 147 25.73 18.20 -4.51
C ASP A 147 25.61 17.30 -3.28
N THR A 148 24.59 16.42 -3.23
CA THR A 148 24.33 15.55 -2.09
C THR A 148 24.95 14.17 -2.21
N SER A 149 25.44 13.69 -1.08
CA SER A 149 26.15 12.42 -0.96
C SER A 149 25.26 11.31 -0.38
N VAL A 150 23.97 11.26 -0.75
CA VAL A 150 23.08 10.17 -0.27
C VAL A 150 23.58 8.83 -0.81
N ASN A 151 23.65 7.83 0.06
CA ASN A 151 24.11 6.49 -0.31
C ASN A 151 23.19 5.87 -1.38
N ARG A 152 23.78 5.47 -2.51
CA ARG A 152 23.04 5.00 -3.69
C ARG A 152 22.20 3.75 -3.40
N THR A 153 22.74 2.80 -2.62
CA THR A 153 22.02 1.59 -2.24
C THR A 153 20.76 1.90 -1.43
N ILE A 154 20.84 2.84 -0.48
CA ILE A 154 19.65 3.33 0.25
C ILE A 154 18.62 3.97 -0.70
N VAL A 155 19.07 4.76 -1.68
CA VAL A 155 18.17 5.35 -2.69
C VAL A 155 17.46 4.26 -3.49
N GLU A 156 18.21 3.30 -4.03
CA GLU A 156 17.67 2.20 -4.84
C GLU A 156 16.69 1.33 -4.03
N LYS A 157 17.03 1.02 -2.78
CA LYS A 157 16.26 0.12 -1.91
C LYS A 157 15.00 0.76 -1.33
N LEU A 158 15.01 2.06 -1.02
CA LEU A 158 13.86 2.80 -0.50
C LEU A 158 13.06 3.56 -1.58
N SER A 159 13.40 3.41 -2.85
CA SER A 159 12.63 3.99 -3.96
C SER A 159 11.35 3.20 -4.23
N VAL A 160 10.24 3.92 -4.50
CA VAL A 160 8.93 3.33 -4.82
C VAL A 160 8.88 2.91 -6.30
N ASN A 161 9.80 2.03 -6.70
CA ASN A 161 9.91 1.49 -8.04
C ASN A 161 9.36 0.05 -8.09
N ALA A 162 8.76 -0.32 -9.22
CA ALA A 162 8.34 -1.70 -9.45
C ALA A 162 9.58 -2.61 -9.62
N PRO A 163 9.68 -3.76 -8.93
CA PRO A 163 10.80 -4.68 -9.12
C PRO A 163 10.90 -5.18 -10.58
N PRO A 164 12.11 -5.23 -11.18
CA PRO A 164 12.30 -5.73 -12.54
C PRO A 164 11.75 -7.15 -12.72
N PRO A 165 11.19 -7.50 -13.89
CA PRO A 165 10.61 -8.83 -14.12
C PRO A 165 11.60 -9.98 -13.88
N GLU A 166 12.88 -9.76 -14.14
CA GLU A 166 13.98 -10.71 -13.96
C GLU A 166 14.19 -11.03 -12.48
N VAL A 167 14.15 -10.01 -11.62
CA VAL A 167 14.28 -10.16 -10.15
C VAL A 167 13.08 -10.92 -9.59
N LYS A 168 11.87 -10.62 -10.07
CA LYS A 168 10.64 -11.32 -9.69
C LYS A 168 10.67 -12.79 -10.09
N LEU A 169 11.06 -13.07 -11.34
CA LEU A 169 11.16 -14.43 -11.86
C LEU A 169 12.24 -15.24 -11.14
N LYS A 170 13.41 -14.62 -10.85
CA LYS A 170 14.49 -15.24 -10.08
C LYS A 170 14.01 -15.63 -8.69
N LEU A 171 13.38 -14.71 -7.95
CA LEU A 171 12.89 -15.00 -6.60
C LEU A 171 11.78 -16.07 -6.58
N LEU A 172 10.87 -16.09 -7.57
CA LEU A 172 9.89 -17.17 -7.71
C LEU A 172 10.57 -18.54 -7.93
N LYS A 173 11.60 -18.61 -8.78
CA LYS A 173 12.39 -19.83 -9.02
C LYS A 173 13.15 -20.27 -7.76
N GLU A 174 13.73 -19.34 -7.01
CA GLU A 174 14.39 -19.62 -5.72
C GLU A 174 13.41 -20.19 -4.68
N ILE A 175 12.22 -19.62 -4.54
CA ILE A 175 11.19 -20.10 -3.60
C ILE A 175 10.66 -21.48 -4.02
N ALA A 176 10.39 -21.69 -5.32
CA ALA A 176 9.97 -23.00 -5.81
C ALA A 176 11.02 -24.08 -5.50
N LEU A 177 12.31 -23.77 -5.64
CA LEU A 177 13.41 -24.67 -5.28
C LEU A 177 13.50 -24.92 -3.76
N GLU A 178 13.45 -23.86 -2.94
CA GLU A 178 13.52 -23.94 -1.47
C GLU A 178 12.45 -24.87 -0.87
N TYR A 179 11.22 -24.77 -1.37
CA TYR A 179 10.07 -25.55 -0.88
C TYR A 179 9.78 -26.81 -1.72
N ASN A 180 10.67 -27.19 -2.65
CA ASN A 180 10.54 -28.36 -3.53
C ASN A 180 9.23 -28.41 -4.35
N VAL A 181 8.74 -27.24 -4.78
CA VAL A 181 7.53 -27.11 -5.61
C VAL A 181 7.92 -27.30 -7.09
N ASN A 182 7.41 -28.35 -7.73
CA ASN A 182 7.58 -28.56 -9.17
C ASN A 182 6.71 -27.56 -9.96
N TRP A 183 7.31 -26.42 -10.36
CA TRP A 183 6.64 -25.33 -11.05
C TRP A 183 7.25 -25.03 -12.41
N ASP A 184 6.42 -25.07 -13.47
CA ASP A 184 6.81 -24.59 -14.81
C ASP A 184 6.71 -23.06 -14.89
N SER A 185 7.87 -22.41 -14.87
CA SER A 185 7.97 -20.95 -14.96
C SER A 185 7.65 -20.34 -16.33
N THR A 186 7.48 -21.16 -17.38
CA THR A 186 7.38 -20.69 -18.78
C THR A 186 6.23 -19.70 -18.99
N LYS A 187 5.06 -19.97 -18.40
CA LYS A 187 3.89 -19.07 -18.48
C LYS A 187 4.20 -17.70 -17.88
N THR A 188 4.62 -17.68 -16.61
CA THR A 188 5.00 -16.45 -15.91
C THR A 188 6.14 -15.69 -16.61
N GLU A 189 7.12 -16.37 -17.19
CA GLU A 189 8.20 -15.74 -17.96
C GLU A 189 7.69 -15.06 -19.25
N THR A 190 6.81 -15.71 -20.01
CA THR A 190 6.22 -15.09 -21.22
C THR A 190 5.36 -13.87 -20.89
N GLU A 191 4.59 -13.93 -19.81
CA GLU A 191 3.77 -12.81 -19.33
C GLU A 191 4.60 -11.61 -18.87
N PHE A 192 5.75 -11.86 -18.24
CA PHE A 192 6.72 -10.83 -17.88
C PHE A 192 7.38 -10.19 -19.11
N LYS A 193 7.66 -10.95 -20.18
CA LYS A 193 8.20 -10.41 -21.45
C LYS A 193 7.18 -9.55 -22.21
N LYS A 194 5.94 -10.01 -22.37
CA LYS A 194 4.86 -9.25 -23.04
C LYS A 194 4.71 -7.82 -22.48
N LYS A 195 4.76 -7.68 -21.15
CA LYS A 195 4.60 -6.39 -20.47
C LYS A 195 5.75 -5.41 -20.72
N ALA A 196 6.93 -5.89 -21.13
CA ALA A 196 8.05 -5.04 -21.54
C ALA A 196 7.92 -4.59 -23.01
N GLU A 197 7.46 -5.47 -23.89
CA GLU A 197 7.26 -5.17 -25.32
C GLU A 197 6.12 -4.17 -25.57
N ASP A 198 5.04 -4.25 -24.77
CA ASP A 198 3.87 -3.36 -24.88
C ASP A 198 4.23 -1.89 -24.56
N LEU A 199 5.22 -1.65 -23.70
CA LEU A 199 5.75 -0.30 -23.40
C LEU A 199 6.63 0.27 -24.53
N LEU A 200 7.12 -0.56 -25.45
CA LEU A 200 7.94 -0.15 -26.58
C LEU A 200 7.09 0.13 -27.84
N ASN A 201 5.88 -0.42 -27.88
CA ASN A 201 4.90 -0.19 -28.95
C ASN A 201 4.09 1.09 -28.68
N GLY A 202 4.68 2.25 -28.99
CA GLY A 202 3.92 3.50 -29.11
C GLY A 202 2.73 3.37 -30.09
N PRO A 203 1.71 4.24 -30.01
CA PRO A 203 0.47 4.07 -30.77
C PRO A 203 0.75 3.89 -32.27
N LYS A 204 0.43 2.70 -32.80
CA LYS A 204 0.55 2.42 -34.23
C LYS A 204 -0.34 3.40 -34.98
N GLN A 205 0.28 4.32 -35.71
CA GLN A 205 -0.44 5.23 -36.59
C GLN A 205 -1.29 4.42 -37.56
N ILE A 206 -2.60 4.66 -37.55
CA ILE A 206 -3.51 4.20 -38.61
C ILE A 206 -3.27 5.11 -39.81
N ALA A 207 -2.12 4.94 -40.45
CA ALA A 207 -1.78 5.58 -41.71
C ALA A 207 -2.47 4.80 -42.83
N ALA A 208 -3.73 5.12 -43.08
CA ALA A 208 -4.45 4.63 -44.24
C ALA A 208 -3.78 5.14 -45.53
N GLN A 209 -3.04 4.28 -46.23
CA GLN A 209 -2.53 4.60 -47.57
C GLN A 209 -3.63 4.33 -48.63
N PRO A 210 -3.95 5.31 -49.49
CA PRO A 210 -4.92 5.11 -50.56
C PRO A 210 -4.32 4.30 -51.73
N GLN A 211 -5.03 3.25 -52.15
CA GLN A 211 -4.71 2.48 -53.36
C GLN A 211 -5.32 3.18 -54.61
N PRO A 212 -4.55 3.41 -55.69
CA PRO A 212 -5.07 4.01 -56.92
C PRO A 212 -5.86 3.03 -57.80
N HIS A 213 -6.67 3.58 -58.69
CA HIS A 213 -7.80 2.92 -59.34
C HIS A 213 -7.49 1.89 -60.44
N SER A 214 -8.45 1.01 -60.69
CA SER A 214 -8.78 0.50 -62.04
C SER A 214 -10.30 0.30 -62.16
N ARG A 215 -10.91 0.81 -63.23
CA ARG A 215 -12.35 0.66 -63.60
C ARG A 215 -12.42 0.10 -65.03
N PRO A 216 -13.41 -0.72 -65.39
CA PRO A 216 -14.46 -0.22 -66.29
C PRO A 216 -15.90 -0.66 -65.92
N GLN A 217 -16.85 0.29 -65.91
CA GLN A 217 -18.07 0.35 -66.75
C GLN A 217 -19.25 -0.53 -66.28
N ILE A 218 -20.23 0.06 -65.59
CA ILE A 218 -21.48 0.68 -66.11
C ILE A 218 -22.54 -0.37 -66.53
N GLN A 219 -23.62 -0.43 -65.75
CA GLN A 219 -24.97 -0.51 -66.30
C GLN A 219 -25.93 0.22 -65.36
N GLU A 220 -26.70 1.17 -65.90
CA GLU A 220 -27.72 1.92 -65.15
C GLU A 220 -29.04 1.14 -65.15
N ASN A 221 -29.78 1.21 -64.04
CA ASN A 221 -31.21 1.49 -64.14
C ASN A 221 -31.73 2.15 -62.86
N SER A 222 -32.62 3.12 -63.00
CA SER A 222 -33.09 4.00 -61.91
C SER A 222 -34.59 3.89 -61.67
N SER A 223 -35.02 3.81 -60.41
CA SER A 223 -36.37 4.22 -60.00
C SER A 223 -36.45 4.57 -58.51
N SER A 224 -36.97 5.77 -58.23
CA SER A 224 -37.28 6.26 -56.87
C SER A 224 -38.68 5.82 -56.42
N MET A 225 -38.96 5.78 -55.10
CA MET A 225 -40.12 6.46 -54.44
C MET A 225 -40.25 6.17 -52.92
N LYS A 226 -40.11 7.24 -52.12
CA LYS A 226 -40.92 7.71 -50.95
C LYS A 226 -41.64 6.78 -49.92
N HIS A 227 -41.62 7.29 -48.67
CA HIS A 227 -42.51 7.01 -47.50
C HIS A 227 -42.31 5.64 -46.80
N LYS A 228 -42.59 5.45 -45.48
CA LYS A 228 -43.44 6.21 -44.53
C LYS A 228 -43.00 6.06 -43.03
N GLN A 229 -43.66 6.86 -42.18
CA GLN A 229 -43.66 7.00 -40.70
C GLN A 229 -43.40 5.75 -39.82
N GLY A 230 -42.94 5.99 -38.58
CA GLY A 230 -43.01 5.05 -37.46
C GLY A 230 -42.30 5.52 -36.18
N GLU A 231 -42.96 6.34 -35.35
CA GLU A 231 -42.51 6.61 -33.96
C GLU A 231 -42.90 5.43 -33.05
N HIS A 232 -42.07 5.09 -32.05
CA HIS A 232 -42.55 4.37 -30.87
C HIS A 232 -41.73 4.71 -29.62
N TYR A 233 -42.44 5.07 -28.56
CA TYR A 233 -41.96 5.52 -27.25
C TYR A 233 -42.45 4.52 -26.17
N LEU A 234 -41.86 4.58 -24.96
CA LEU A 234 -42.36 3.97 -23.70
C LEU A 234 -42.31 2.41 -23.65
N GLN A 235 -42.12 1.69 -22.54
CA GLN A 235 -42.16 1.98 -21.11
C GLN A 235 -41.63 0.77 -20.31
N SER A 236 -41.35 1.00 -19.02
CA SER A 236 -41.14 -0.03 -17.98
C SER A 236 -42.47 -0.70 -17.53
N PRO A 237 -42.41 -1.87 -16.86
CA PRO A 237 -43.52 -2.37 -16.04
C PRO A 237 -43.22 -2.33 -14.52
N THR A 238 -44.28 -2.10 -13.75
CA THR A 238 -44.30 -2.03 -12.28
C THR A 238 -44.91 -3.31 -11.67
N SER A 239 -44.67 -3.51 -10.38
CA SER A 239 -45.12 -4.62 -9.51
C SER A 239 -46.62 -4.96 -9.53
N LEU A 240 -46.93 -6.23 -9.20
CA LEU A 240 -48.20 -6.68 -8.59
C LEU A 240 -47.94 -7.68 -7.45
N SER A 241 -48.91 -7.83 -6.54
CA SER A 241 -48.82 -8.55 -5.25
C SER A 241 -50.12 -9.35 -4.96
N VAL A 242 -50.27 -9.91 -3.72
CA VAL A 242 -51.49 -10.56 -3.12
C VAL A 242 -51.69 -12.07 -3.43
N THR A 243 -52.08 -13.02 -2.53
CA THR A 243 -52.16 -13.12 -1.04
C THR A 243 -52.35 -14.60 -0.57
N SER A 244 -52.12 -14.84 0.74
CA SER A 244 -52.09 -16.04 1.60
C SER A 244 -53.26 -17.06 1.69
N SER A 245 -52.91 -18.24 2.22
CA SER A 245 -53.65 -19.07 3.23
C SER A 245 -52.69 -20.17 3.78
N GLN A 246 -52.88 -20.93 4.87
CA GLN A 246 -53.33 -20.80 6.28
C GLN A 246 -52.95 -22.14 7.01
N THR A 247 -53.12 -22.25 8.33
CA THR A 247 -52.57 -23.32 9.26
C THR A 247 -53.51 -24.53 9.51
N PRO A 248 -53.10 -25.67 10.17
CA PRO A 248 -52.99 -25.86 11.66
C PRO A 248 -51.85 -26.85 12.11
N GLY A 249 -51.65 -27.29 13.37
CA GLY A 249 -52.10 -26.83 14.71
C GLY A 249 -52.10 -27.87 15.88
N ALA A 250 -51.28 -27.64 16.93
CA ALA A 250 -51.35 -28.13 18.35
C ALA A 250 -51.14 -29.61 18.78
N THR A 251 -50.49 -29.84 19.95
CA THR A 251 -51.00 -30.49 21.22
C THR A 251 -49.91 -30.57 22.33
N LYS A 252 -50.27 -30.86 23.60
CA LYS A 252 -49.53 -30.65 24.88
C LYS A 252 -49.15 -31.97 25.61
N SER A 253 -48.21 -31.96 26.58
CA SER A 253 -48.40 -32.33 28.02
C SER A 253 -47.07 -32.63 28.79
N SER A 254 -47.14 -32.80 30.12
CA SER A 254 -46.02 -32.81 31.12
C SER A 254 -45.70 -34.20 31.72
N THR A 255 -44.55 -34.38 32.41
CA THR A 255 -44.38 -35.02 33.78
C THR A 255 -42.92 -35.38 34.18
N VAL A 256 -42.39 -34.69 35.21
CA VAL A 256 -41.62 -35.11 36.42
C VAL A 256 -40.76 -36.43 36.44
N ASN A 257 -39.43 -36.37 36.70
CA ASN A 257 -38.73 -36.68 38.00
C ASN A 257 -37.16 -36.84 37.90
N GLN A 258 -36.48 -36.89 39.05
CA GLN A 258 -35.01 -36.68 39.28
C GLN A 258 -34.08 -37.92 39.13
N ILE A 259 -32.74 -37.72 39.08
CA ILE A 259 -31.71 -38.27 40.02
C ILE A 259 -30.24 -37.83 39.68
N VAL A 260 -29.58 -37.20 40.67
CA VAL A 260 -28.12 -37.13 41.03
C VAL A 260 -27.05 -36.37 40.18
N GLU A 261 -26.21 -35.65 40.93
CA GLU A 261 -25.03 -34.77 40.67
C GLU A 261 -23.69 -35.50 40.36
N PRO A 262 -22.49 -34.84 40.23
CA PRO A 262 -22.15 -33.41 39.99
C PRO A 262 -21.11 -33.18 38.85
N THR A 263 -20.98 -31.94 38.32
CA THR A 263 -19.72 -31.13 38.26
C THR A 263 -19.74 -29.93 37.27
N THR A 264 -19.03 -28.86 37.67
CA THR A 264 -18.47 -27.74 36.87
C THR A 264 -19.42 -26.80 36.11
N GLU A 265 -19.36 -25.51 36.48
CA GLU A 265 -20.09 -24.40 35.85
C GLU A 265 -19.61 -24.11 34.42
N ILE A 266 -20.54 -24.04 33.46
CA ILE A 266 -20.34 -23.35 32.18
C ILE A 266 -21.44 -22.29 32.06
N LYS A 267 -21.06 -21.01 32.15
CA LYS A 267 -22.00 -19.89 31.97
C LYS A 267 -22.39 -19.75 30.50
N SER A 268 -23.68 -19.94 30.21
CA SER A 268 -24.25 -19.64 28.90
C SER A 268 -24.33 -18.12 28.66
N PRO A 269 -23.99 -17.62 27.45
CA PRO A 269 -24.17 -16.20 27.15
C PRO A 269 -25.65 -15.82 27.14
N GLN A 270 -25.99 -14.81 27.93
CA GLN A 270 -27.35 -14.26 27.99
C GLN A 270 -27.74 -13.66 26.63
N SER A 271 -28.98 -13.88 26.20
CA SER A 271 -29.58 -13.36 24.94
C SER A 271 -29.33 -11.85 24.69
N SER A 272 -29.19 -11.08 25.77
CA SER A 272 -28.83 -9.66 25.75
C SER A 272 -27.54 -9.33 24.97
N ASP A 273 -26.49 -10.16 25.07
CA ASP A 273 -25.20 -9.89 24.41
C ASP A 273 -25.28 -10.03 22.88
N VAL A 274 -26.03 -11.03 22.39
CA VAL A 274 -26.28 -11.21 20.94
C VAL A 274 -27.03 -10.01 20.36
N LEU A 275 -28.07 -9.53 21.04
CA LEU A 275 -28.82 -8.34 20.63
C LEU A 275 -27.96 -7.07 20.69
N GLN A 276 -27.06 -6.95 21.66
CA GLN A 276 -26.17 -5.79 21.76
C GLN A 276 -25.10 -5.79 20.66
N ARG A 277 -24.52 -6.95 20.33
CA ARG A 277 -23.61 -7.10 19.19
C ARG A 277 -24.29 -6.78 17.86
N ALA A 278 -25.54 -7.22 17.66
CA ALA A 278 -26.33 -6.88 16.48
C ALA A 278 -26.56 -5.36 16.35
N ARG A 279 -26.92 -4.67 17.44
CA ARG A 279 -27.04 -3.20 17.46
C ARG A 279 -25.72 -2.49 17.15
N ASN A 280 -24.61 -2.94 17.75
CA ASN A 280 -23.29 -2.38 17.49
C ASN A 280 -22.87 -2.55 16.02
N ALA A 281 -23.18 -3.69 15.40
CA ALA A 281 -22.92 -3.95 13.99
C ALA A 281 -23.75 -3.03 13.05
N ILE A 282 -25.04 -2.84 13.35
CA ILE A 282 -25.92 -1.91 12.60
C ILE A 282 -25.36 -0.47 12.70
N ALA A 283 -25.05 -0.01 13.91
CA ALA A 283 -24.48 1.33 14.12
C ALA A 283 -23.08 1.50 13.51
N ALA A 284 -22.33 0.43 13.27
CA ALA A 284 -21.08 0.47 12.51
C ALA A 284 -21.33 0.59 11.00
N ALA A 285 -22.29 -0.18 10.46
CA ALA A 285 -22.68 -0.11 9.05
C ALA A 285 -23.27 1.26 8.66
N GLU A 286 -24.09 1.87 9.53
CA GLU A 286 -24.63 3.22 9.31
C GLU A 286 -23.52 4.29 9.28
N ARG A 287 -22.55 4.22 10.21
CA ARG A 287 -21.38 5.12 10.21
C ARG A 287 -20.53 4.96 8.95
N ALA A 288 -20.30 3.72 8.50
CA ALA A 288 -19.60 3.46 7.24
C ALA A 288 -20.35 4.03 6.03
N SER A 289 -21.68 3.86 5.98
CA SER A 289 -22.53 4.42 4.92
C SER A 289 -22.56 5.96 4.92
N ALA A 290 -22.52 6.59 6.09
CA ALA A 290 -22.43 8.04 6.22
C ALA A 290 -21.06 8.57 5.77
N ALA A 291 -19.97 7.91 6.16
CA ALA A 291 -18.62 8.25 5.70
C ALA A 291 -18.45 8.10 4.19
N ALA A 292 -19.01 7.04 3.59
CA ALA A 292 -19.01 6.83 2.14
C ALA A 292 -19.78 7.94 1.39
N ARG A 293 -20.92 8.41 1.94
CA ARG A 293 -21.68 9.54 1.37
C ARG A 293 -20.92 10.86 1.47
N ALA A 294 -20.32 11.16 2.62
CA ALA A 294 -19.48 12.34 2.78
C ALA A 294 -18.26 12.34 1.83
N ALA A 295 -17.65 11.18 1.60
CA ALA A 295 -16.58 11.02 0.61
C ALA A 295 -17.06 11.27 -0.83
N ALA A 296 -18.26 10.79 -1.19
CA ALA A 296 -18.85 11.04 -2.50
C ALA A 296 -19.19 12.52 -2.75
N GLU A 297 -19.65 13.25 -1.72
CA GLU A 297 -19.88 14.70 -1.81
C GLU A 297 -18.57 15.48 -2.01
N LEU A 298 -17.49 15.10 -1.34
CA LEU A 298 -16.15 15.69 -1.54
C LEU A 298 -15.63 15.49 -2.97
N VAL A 299 -15.92 14.35 -3.60
CA VAL A 299 -15.60 14.10 -5.02
C VAL A 299 -16.39 15.05 -5.93
N ASN A 300 -17.69 15.25 -5.71
CA ASN A 300 -18.49 16.19 -6.50
C ASN A 300 -18.05 17.66 -6.36
N VAL A 301 -17.55 18.08 -5.19
CA VAL A 301 -17.01 19.43 -4.98
C VAL A 301 -15.66 19.63 -5.72
N SER A 302 -14.90 18.54 -5.95
CA SER A 302 -13.57 18.62 -6.59
C SER A 302 -13.60 18.83 -8.11
N MET A 303 -14.73 18.64 -8.78
CA MET A 303 -14.87 18.77 -10.25
C MET A 303 -14.76 20.22 -10.79
N ILE A 304 -14.43 21.19 -9.93
CA ILE A 304 -14.35 22.63 -10.25
C ILE A 304 -12.97 23.25 -9.91
N GLY A 305 -12.00 22.50 -9.35
CA GLY A 305 -10.69 23.07 -8.97
C GLY A 305 -9.50 22.11 -8.99
N ASP A 306 -8.57 22.36 -9.93
CA ASP A 306 -7.19 21.91 -10.11
C ASP A 306 -6.71 20.52 -9.62
N GLY A 307 -6.13 19.77 -10.56
CA GLY A 307 -5.73 18.37 -10.45
C GLY A 307 -4.49 18.05 -9.62
N THR A 308 -4.49 18.38 -8.32
CA THR A 308 -3.51 17.85 -7.34
C THR A 308 -4.16 17.08 -6.18
N SER A 309 -5.46 16.74 -6.29
CA SER A 309 -6.28 16.21 -5.19
C SER A 309 -6.32 14.67 -5.07
N GLU A 310 -6.22 13.91 -6.18
CA GLU A 310 -6.46 12.46 -6.19
C GLU A 310 -5.56 11.66 -5.22
N PHE A 311 -4.29 12.04 -5.10
CA PHE A 311 -3.34 11.35 -4.20
C PHE A 311 -3.68 11.54 -2.72
N CYS A 312 -4.22 12.71 -2.32
CA CYS A 312 -4.70 12.93 -0.96
C CYS A 312 -5.97 12.12 -0.67
N LEU A 313 -6.92 12.07 -1.62
CA LEU A 313 -8.16 11.30 -1.46
C LEU A 313 -7.88 9.80 -1.34
N LEU A 314 -7.02 9.23 -2.19
CA LEU A 314 -6.61 7.82 -2.08
C LEU A 314 -5.94 7.50 -0.75
N LEU A 315 -5.02 8.36 -0.28
CA LEU A 315 -4.35 8.18 1.00
C LEU A 315 -5.32 8.29 2.18
N GLN A 316 -6.28 9.20 2.12
CA GLN A 316 -7.27 9.42 3.19
C GLN A 316 -8.33 8.31 3.26
N VAL A 317 -8.71 7.73 2.12
CA VAL A 317 -9.53 6.49 2.06
C VAL A 317 -8.76 5.30 2.62
N PHE A 318 -7.48 5.13 2.26
CA PHE A 318 -6.64 4.03 2.76
C PHE A 318 -6.42 4.12 4.28
N ILE A 319 -6.16 5.31 4.81
CA ILE A 319 -6.04 5.57 6.26
C ILE A 319 -7.37 5.29 6.96
N SER A 320 -8.51 5.68 6.37
CA SER A 320 -9.84 5.41 6.97
C SER A 320 -10.18 3.92 7.02
N MET A 321 -9.83 3.15 5.98
CA MET A 321 -9.93 1.68 6.00
C MET A 321 -9.04 1.07 7.08
N MET A 322 -7.77 1.50 7.19
CA MET A 322 -6.82 1.01 8.18
C MET A 322 -7.26 1.29 9.62
N ILE A 323 -7.81 2.48 9.90
CA ILE A 323 -8.33 2.83 11.22
C ILE A 323 -9.59 2.02 11.54
N SER A 324 -10.51 1.84 10.58
CA SER A 324 -11.74 1.08 10.80
C SER A 324 -11.49 -0.42 11.01
N ASN A 325 -10.38 -0.96 10.51
CA ASN A 325 -10.02 -2.38 10.71
C ASN A 325 -9.34 -2.62 12.08
N ASN A 326 -8.84 -1.57 12.74
CA ASN A 326 -8.07 -1.67 14.00
C ASN A 326 -8.92 -1.36 15.25
N GLN A 327 -10.25 -1.27 15.12
CA GLN A 327 -11.21 -1.13 16.24
C GLN A 327 -12.06 -2.40 16.48
N ASN A 328 -11.69 -3.55 15.88
CA ASN A 328 -12.39 -4.84 16.01
C ASN A 328 -11.44 -5.98 16.43
N ILE A 329 -10.48 -5.69 17.31
CA ILE A 329 -9.68 -6.67 18.06
C ILE A 329 -9.83 -6.36 19.55
#